data_AF-A0A7X6TD03-F1
#
_entry.id   AF-A0A7X6TD03-F1
#
_cell.length_a   1.000
_cell.length_b   1.000
_cell.length_c   1.000
_cell.angle_alpha   90.00
_cell.angle_beta   90.00
_cell.angle_gamma   90.00
#
_symmetry.space_group_name_H-M   'P 1'
#
loop_
_entity.id
_entity.type
_entity.pdbx_description
1 polymer ?
#
loop_
_entity_poly.entity_id
_entity_poly.type
_entity_poly.pdbx_seq_one_letter_code
_entity_poly.pdbx_strand_id
1 'polypeptide(L)'
;LKNQRASFARDAGNIRQSQAVVLLGSRKGEQELNCGYCGFPTCAEKRQNLVVPCVFPVTDLGIALGSACAVAADCRVDNRVMYTAGMAALELGWLKECFYALSIPLSITGKSPYFDRK
;
A
#
# COMPACT_ATOMS: atom_id res chain seq x y z
N LEU A 1 11.20 4.50 15.49
CA LEU A 1 10.31 3.37 15.78
C LEU A 1 9.59 2.77 14.55
N LYS A 2 9.22 3.54 13.50
CA LYS A 2 8.57 2.96 12.30
C LYS A 2 9.49 2.12 11.40
N ASN A 3 10.78 2.45 11.30
CA ASN A 3 11.72 1.86 10.32
C ASN A 3 12.79 0.92 10.92
N GLN A 4 12.66 0.49 12.18
CA GLN A 4 13.63 -0.38 12.85
C GLN A 4 13.29 -1.88 12.78
N ARG A 5 12.25 -2.26 12.03
CA ARG A 5 11.86 -3.66 11.86
C ARG A 5 12.75 -4.32 10.82
N ALA A 6 13.17 -5.56 11.06
CA ALA A 6 13.97 -6.35 10.12
C ALA A 6 13.31 -6.47 8.72
N SER A 7 11.98 -6.36 8.65
CA SER A 7 11.23 -6.35 7.40
C SER A 7 11.64 -5.21 6.46
N PHE A 8 12.00 -4.02 6.96
CA PHE A 8 12.40 -2.91 6.10
C PHE A 8 13.71 -3.17 5.37
N ALA A 9 14.71 -3.72 6.06
CA ALA A 9 15.99 -4.04 5.44
C ALA A 9 15.83 -5.14 4.36
N ARG A 10 15.07 -6.18 4.66
CA ARG A 10 14.74 -7.25 3.70
C ARG A 10 13.99 -6.70 2.49
N ASP A 11 12.92 -5.96 2.72
CA ASP A 11 12.07 -5.45 1.62
C ASP A 11 12.84 -4.42 0.77
N ALA A 12 13.75 -3.64 1.37
CA ALA A 12 14.67 -2.77 0.63
C ALA A 12 15.61 -3.57 -0.29
N GLY A 13 16.09 -4.74 0.16
CA GLY A 13 16.87 -5.66 -0.67
C GLY A 13 16.07 -6.20 -1.86
N ASN A 14 14.80 -6.51 -1.65
CA ASN A 14 13.89 -6.94 -2.72
C ASN A 14 13.64 -5.82 -3.74
N ILE A 15 13.47 -4.58 -3.26
CA ILE A 15 13.26 -3.42 -4.12
C ILE A 15 14.48 -3.12 -4.99
N ARG A 16 15.70 -3.22 -4.45
CA ARG A 16 16.92 -3.04 -5.26
C ARG A 16 17.06 -4.05 -6.40
N GLN A 17 16.46 -5.23 -6.26
CA GLN A 17 16.45 -6.28 -7.29
C GLN A 17 15.26 -6.16 -8.25
N SER A 18 14.31 -5.27 -7.97
CA SER A 18 13.11 -5.06 -8.78
C SER A 18 13.42 -4.12 -9.94
N GLN A 19 12.82 -4.38 -11.10
CA GLN A 19 12.98 -3.53 -12.29
C GLN A 19 12.16 -2.25 -12.20
N ALA A 20 11.02 -2.31 -11.51
CA ALA A 20 10.18 -1.16 -11.23
C ALA A 20 9.47 -1.32 -9.88
N VAL A 21 8.97 -0.21 -9.34
CA VAL A 21 8.09 -0.20 -8.17
C VAL A 21 6.90 0.68 -8.48
N VAL A 22 5.70 0.10 -8.42
CA VAL A 22 4.45 0.84 -8.53
C VAL A 22 4.02 1.27 -7.13
N LEU A 23 3.68 2.55 -6.95
CA LEU A 23 3.20 3.08 -5.69
C LEU A 23 1.73 3.47 -5.85
N LEU A 24 0.88 2.94 -4.98
CA LEU A 24 -0.54 3.26 -4.94
C LEU A 24 -0.87 3.83 -3.57
N GLY A 25 -1.49 5.00 -3.55
CA GLY A 25 -1.91 5.68 -2.33
C GLY A 25 -3.38 6.04 -2.35
N SER A 26 -3.96 6.15 -1.15
CA SER A 26 -5.30 6.68 -0.97
C SER A 26 -5.28 7.90 -0.08
N ARG A 27 -6.11 8.88 -0.43
CA ARG A 27 -6.44 10.02 0.41
C ARG A 27 -7.38 9.59 1.53
N LYS A 28 -7.50 10.44 2.56
CA LYS A 28 -8.59 10.31 3.53
C LYS A 28 -9.90 10.74 2.86
N GLY A 29 -10.98 10.11 3.26
CA GLY A 29 -12.33 10.49 2.87
C GLY A 29 -13.36 9.62 3.57
N GLU A 30 -14.62 9.97 3.45
CA GLU A 30 -15.75 9.13 3.84
C GLU A 30 -16.79 9.19 2.73
N GLN A 31 -17.64 8.18 2.66
CA GLN A 31 -18.63 8.03 1.59
C GLN A 31 -20.03 8.52 2.00
N GLU A 32 -20.14 9.27 3.10
CA GLU A 32 -21.41 9.80 3.65
C GLU A 32 -22.51 8.76 3.93
N LEU A 33 -22.13 7.49 4.06
CA LEU A 33 -23.07 6.37 4.24
C LEU A 33 -23.55 6.15 5.69
N ASN A 34 -22.91 6.79 6.69
CA ASN A 34 -23.17 6.54 8.13
C ASN A 34 -23.16 5.03 8.52
N CYS A 35 -22.30 4.24 7.90
CA CYS A 35 -22.30 2.77 8.03
C CYS A 35 -21.77 2.21 9.36
N GLY A 36 -21.09 3.01 10.18
CA GLY A 36 -20.52 2.55 11.46
C GLY A 36 -19.23 1.72 11.38
N TYR A 37 -18.77 1.26 10.21
CA TYR A 37 -17.61 0.34 10.12
C TYR A 37 -16.27 0.89 10.62
N CYS A 38 -16.12 2.22 10.67
CA CYS A 38 -14.93 2.86 11.24
C CYS A 38 -15.04 3.11 12.76
N GLY A 39 -16.13 2.64 13.40
CA GLY A 39 -16.39 2.81 14.82
C GLY A 39 -17.11 4.11 15.21
N PHE A 40 -17.47 4.96 14.24
CA PHE A 40 -18.21 6.21 14.47
C PHE A 40 -19.67 6.09 14.05
N PRO A 41 -20.63 6.60 14.85
CA PRO A 41 -22.06 6.58 14.52
C PRO A 41 -22.41 7.28 13.21
N THR A 42 -21.77 8.42 12.92
CA THR A 42 -22.00 9.19 11.71
C THR A 42 -20.71 9.57 11.00
N CYS A 43 -20.79 9.80 9.69
CA CYS A 43 -19.70 10.34 8.89
C CYS A 43 -19.30 11.74 9.36
N ALA A 44 -20.25 12.54 9.85
CA ALA A 44 -19.98 13.85 10.44
C ALA A 44 -19.09 13.75 11.69
N GLU A 45 -19.38 12.82 12.60
CA GLU A 45 -18.53 12.55 13.77
C GLU A 45 -17.15 12.00 13.37
N LYS A 46 -17.10 11.08 12.39
CA LYS A 46 -15.82 10.58 11.86
C LYS A 46 -14.93 11.69 11.32
N ARG A 47 -15.47 12.74 10.69
CA ARG A 47 -14.66 13.88 10.18
C ARG A 47 -13.90 14.60 11.29
N GLN A 48 -14.41 14.56 12.51
CA GLN A 48 -13.75 15.15 13.67
C GLN A 48 -12.56 14.30 14.15
N ASN A 49 -12.47 13.02 13.73
CA ASN A 49 -11.35 12.12 14.04
C ASN A 49 -10.62 11.67 12.77
N LEU A 50 -9.52 12.36 12.46
CA LEU A 50 -8.71 12.07 11.27
C LEU A 50 -7.70 10.93 11.48
N VAL A 51 -7.63 10.32 12.67
CA VAL A 51 -6.66 9.25 12.97
C VAL A 51 -7.16 7.91 12.46
N VAL A 52 -8.45 7.63 12.68
CA VAL A 52 -9.08 6.37 12.25
C VAL A 52 -9.55 6.52 10.80
N PRO A 53 -9.11 5.65 9.88
CA PRO A 53 -9.53 5.76 8.49
C PRO A 53 -10.95 5.26 8.28
N CYS A 54 -11.62 5.83 7.29
CA CYS A 54 -12.81 5.18 6.75
C CYS A 54 -12.40 3.88 6.05
N VAL A 55 -13.22 2.85 6.15
CA VAL A 55 -12.95 1.55 5.52
C VAL A 55 -12.93 1.65 3.99
N PHE A 56 -13.82 2.46 3.39
CA PHE A 56 -13.99 2.47 1.93
C PHE A 56 -12.76 2.91 1.15
N PRO A 57 -12.10 4.05 1.43
CA PRO A 57 -10.87 4.41 0.70
C PRO A 57 -9.75 3.37 0.86
N VAL A 58 -9.70 2.66 1.99
CA VAL A 58 -8.74 1.57 2.22
C VAL A 58 -9.11 0.34 1.39
N THR A 59 -10.40 -0.01 1.33
CA THR A 59 -10.91 -1.11 0.50
C THR A 59 -10.71 -0.83 -0.99
N ASP A 60 -11.00 0.39 -1.45
CA ASP A 60 -10.81 0.82 -2.84
C ASP A 60 -9.34 0.73 -3.24
N LEU A 61 -8.42 1.14 -2.35
CA LEU A 61 -6.98 0.93 -2.54
C LEU A 61 -6.63 -0.56 -2.65
N GLY A 62 -7.26 -1.42 -1.84
CA GLY A 62 -7.12 -2.88 -1.94
C GLY A 62 -7.57 -3.44 -3.30
N ILE A 63 -8.69 -2.97 -3.83
CA ILE A 63 -9.20 -3.35 -5.15
C ILE A 63 -8.23 -2.90 -6.25
N ALA A 64 -7.74 -1.66 -6.16
CA ALA A 64 -6.75 -1.14 -7.11
C ALA A 64 -5.45 -1.95 -7.09
N LEU A 65 -4.97 -2.33 -5.90
CA LEU A 65 -3.79 -3.20 -5.73
C LEU A 65 -4.02 -4.58 -6.34
N GLY A 66 -5.15 -5.22 -6.04
CA GLY A 66 -5.49 -6.54 -6.57
C GLY A 66 -5.55 -6.53 -8.10
N SER A 67 -6.15 -5.49 -8.68
CA SER A 67 -6.22 -5.30 -10.13
C SER A 67 -4.83 -5.13 -10.76
N ALA A 68 -3.98 -4.30 -10.16
CA ALA A 68 -2.60 -4.09 -10.63
C ALA A 68 -1.74 -5.37 -10.54
N CYS A 69 -1.87 -6.12 -9.44
CA CYS A 69 -1.20 -7.41 -9.27
C CYS A 69 -1.67 -8.44 -10.30
N ALA A 70 -2.97 -8.47 -10.63
CA ALA A 70 -3.52 -9.36 -11.65
C ALA A 70 -2.93 -9.06 -13.04
N VAL A 71 -2.89 -7.78 -13.44
CA VAL A 71 -2.26 -7.36 -14.71
C VAL A 71 -0.79 -7.78 -14.77
N ALA A 72 -0.02 -7.56 -13.69
CA ALA A 72 1.38 -8.00 -13.63
C ALA A 72 1.50 -9.53 -13.77
N ALA A 73 0.63 -10.29 -13.10
CA ALA A 73 0.62 -11.76 -13.17
C ALA A 73 0.21 -12.29 -14.57
N ASP A 74 -0.70 -11.61 -15.27
CA ASP A 74 -1.07 -11.93 -16.65
C ASP A 74 0.12 -11.72 -17.60
N CYS A 75 0.93 -10.69 -17.35
CA CYS A 75 2.20 -10.46 -18.03
C CYS A 75 3.36 -11.33 -17.52
N ARG A 76 3.11 -12.28 -16.61
CA ARG A 76 4.12 -13.16 -15.99
C ARG A 76 5.24 -12.40 -15.27
N VAL A 77 4.94 -11.20 -14.78
CA VAL A 77 5.83 -10.37 -13.96
C VAL A 77 5.61 -10.72 -12.50
N ASP A 78 6.68 -11.17 -11.83
CA ASP A 78 6.66 -11.41 -10.40
C ASP A 78 6.37 -10.11 -9.66
N ASN A 79 5.50 -10.19 -8.65
CA ASN A 79 5.12 -9.01 -7.87
C ASN A 79 4.71 -9.38 -6.44
N ARG A 80 4.72 -8.39 -5.54
CA ARG A 80 4.26 -8.56 -4.16
C ARG A 80 3.83 -7.23 -3.56
N VAL A 81 2.66 -7.18 -2.93
CA VAL A 81 2.24 -5.99 -2.17
C VAL A 81 3.11 -5.81 -0.92
N MET A 82 3.75 -4.65 -0.77
CA MET A 82 4.60 -4.31 0.38
C MET A 82 4.20 -2.97 1.01
N TYR A 83 4.06 -2.96 2.34
CA TYR A 83 3.77 -1.76 3.11
C TYR A 83 5.00 -0.91 3.40
N THR A 84 6.17 -1.54 3.52
CA THR A 84 7.43 -0.90 3.93
C THR A 84 7.85 0.21 2.98
N ALA A 85 7.80 -0.04 1.68
CA ALA A 85 8.12 0.97 0.68
C ALA A 85 6.99 1.97 0.40
N GLY A 86 5.74 1.57 0.60
CA GLY A 86 4.63 2.53 0.64
C GLY A 86 4.79 3.54 1.78
N MET A 87 5.14 3.07 2.97
CA MET A 87 5.48 3.91 4.12
C MET A 87 6.68 4.82 3.83
N ALA A 88 7.76 4.27 3.27
CA ALA A 88 8.92 5.07 2.89
C ALA A 88 8.57 6.15 1.86
N ALA A 89 7.73 5.85 0.87
CA ALA A 89 7.28 6.83 -0.12
C ALA A 89 6.46 7.98 0.50
N LEU A 90 5.66 7.71 1.53
CA LEU A 90 4.97 8.76 2.29
C LEU A 90 5.97 9.62 3.09
N GLU A 91 6.94 9.00 3.76
CA GLU A 91 7.98 9.71 4.53
C GLU A 91 8.88 10.58 3.63
N LEU A 92 9.15 10.12 2.40
CA LEU A 92 9.88 10.87 1.38
C LEU A 92 9.03 11.94 0.67
N GLY A 93 7.72 12.00 0.96
CA GLY A 93 6.82 12.99 0.37
C GLY A 93 6.52 12.78 -1.13
N TRP A 94 6.65 11.55 -1.64
CA TRP A 94 6.37 11.23 -3.05
C TRP A 94 4.88 11.19 -3.37
N LEU A 95 4.07 10.69 -2.43
CA LEU A 95 2.62 10.65 -2.55
C LEU A 95 1.99 11.70 -1.64
N LYS A 96 2.22 12.98 -1.99
CA LYS A 96 1.62 14.11 -1.26
C LYS A 96 0.11 13.92 -1.22
N GLU A 97 -0.51 14.31 -0.11
CA GLU A 97 -1.96 14.22 0.13
C GLU A 97 -2.52 12.80 0.35
N CYS A 98 -1.74 11.74 0.07
CA CYS A 98 -2.11 10.39 0.43
C CYS A 98 -1.86 10.16 1.93
N PHE A 99 -2.77 9.43 2.58
CA PHE A 99 -2.65 9.05 3.98
C PHE A 99 -2.12 7.64 4.16
N TYR A 100 -2.46 6.75 3.22
CA TYR A 100 -1.90 5.40 3.13
C TYR A 100 -1.31 5.19 1.77
N ALA A 101 -0.23 4.41 1.73
CA ALA A 101 0.36 3.95 0.49
C ALA A 101 0.86 2.53 0.67
N LEU A 102 0.72 1.75 -0.39
CA LEU A 102 1.31 0.44 -0.55
C LEU A 102 2.08 0.42 -1.86
N SER A 103 2.98 -0.53 -1.99
CA SER A 103 3.85 -0.67 -3.15
C SER A 103 3.71 -2.04 -3.78
N ILE A 104 3.94 -2.11 -5.09
CA ILE A 104 4.05 -3.33 -5.88
C ILE A 104 5.39 -3.25 -6.61
N PRO A 105 6.50 -3.71 -6.00
CA PRO A 105 7.70 -4.02 -6.73
C PRO A 105 7.42 -5.08 -7.81
N LEU A 106 8.04 -4.90 -8.97
CA LEU A 106 7.90 -5.75 -10.16
C LEU A 106 9.26 -6.35 -10.53
N SER A 107 9.25 -7.64 -10.83
CA SER A 107 10.45 -8.37 -11.21
C SER A 107 10.23 -9.30 -12.40
N ILE A 108 11.22 -9.34 -13.29
CA ILE A 108 11.34 -10.25 -14.44
C ILE A 108 12.64 -11.07 -14.35
N THR A 109 13.21 -11.21 -13.15
CA THR A 109 14.42 -12.02 -12.94
C THR A 109 14.09 -13.52 -13.00
N GLY A 110 15.09 -14.36 -13.27
CA GLY A 110 14.86 -15.81 -13.39
C GLY A 110 14.33 -16.51 -12.12
N LYS A 111 14.48 -15.88 -10.95
CA LYS A 111 13.85 -16.28 -9.69
C LYS A 111 13.25 -15.06 -9.03
N SER A 112 12.03 -15.17 -8.51
CA SER A 112 11.36 -14.08 -7.81
C SER A 112 12.14 -13.64 -6.56
N PRO A 113 12.58 -12.37 -6.45
CA PRO A 113 13.26 -11.89 -5.25
C PRO A 113 12.30 -11.82 -4.05
N TYR A 114 10.98 -11.83 -4.27
CA TYR A 114 9.98 -11.68 -3.22
C TYR A 114 9.71 -12.96 -2.41
N PHE A 115 10.14 -14.10 -2.95
CA PHE A 115 9.97 -15.42 -2.34
C PHE A 115 11.30 -16.17 -2.18
N ASP A 116 12.40 -15.61 -2.69
CA ASP A 116 13.74 -16.12 -2.44
C ASP A 116 14.16 -15.79 -1.00
N ARG A 117 14.27 -16.82 -0.15
CA ARG A 117 14.69 -16.68 1.24
C ARG A 117 16.22 -16.78 1.29
N LYS A 118 16.89 -15.64 1.16
CA LYS A 118 18.29 -15.48 1.56
C LYS A 118 18.36 -14.81 2.93
#